data_AF-V6SDC7-F1
#
_entry.id   AF-V6SDC7-F1
#
_cell.length_a   1.000
_cell.length_b   1.000
_cell.length_c   1.000
_cell.angle_alpha   90.00
_cell.angle_beta   90.00
_cell.angle_gamma   90.00
#
_symmetry.space_group_name_H-M   'P 1'
#
loop_
_entity.id
_entity.type
_entity.pdbx_description
1 polymer ?
#
loop_
_entity_poly.entity_id
_entity_poly.type
_entity_poly.pdbx_seq_one_letter_code
_entity_poly.pdbx_strand_id
1 'polypeptide(L)'
;MTKKVIKKIFDIFDYIFYRIAEVYFKWDENSASTAIIAVAMLQTLIISDITGFILQLFYKRAETMQFVKTAKIIGGSLFLLLCFLNYLRYKSAYNDLKTRWINEPIQRRKMLGKLTIIALIIPWIALIVLGRTGLK
;
A
#
# COMPACT_ATOMS: atom_id res chain seq x y z
N MET A 1 13.44 19.03 9.08
CA MET A 1 13.85 17.63 8.82
C MET A 1 12.68 16.73 8.40
N THR A 2 11.53 16.82 9.10
CA THR A 2 10.27 16.07 8.83
C THR A 2 9.73 16.16 7.40
N LYS A 3 9.72 17.35 6.77
CA LYS A 3 9.21 17.52 5.39
C LYS A 3 9.94 16.65 4.34
N LYS A 4 11.25 16.39 4.50
CA LYS A 4 12.03 15.57 3.57
C LYS A 4 11.67 14.09 3.65
N VAL A 5 11.39 13.59 4.85
CA VAL A 5 11.03 12.17 5.07
C VAL A 5 9.65 11.88 4.48
N ILE A 6 8.68 12.76 4.75
CA ILE A 6 7.31 12.63 4.23
C ILE A 6 7.32 12.61 2.70
N LYS A 7 8.12 13.48 2.07
CA LYS A 7 8.28 13.50 0.60
C LYS A 7 8.82 12.18 0.05
N LYS A 8 9.83 11.58 0.71
CA LYS A 8 10.38 10.29 0.29
C LYS A 8 9.37 9.15 0.39
N ILE A 9 8.53 9.14 1.43
CA ILE A 9 7.47 8.12 1.57
C ILE A 9 6.48 8.24 0.42
N PHE A 10 6.08 9.47 0.10
CA PHE A 10 5.22 9.73 -1.05
C PHE A 10 5.84 9.30 -2.38
N ASP A 11 7.13 9.54 -2.59
CA ASP A 11 7.83 9.10 -3.80
C ASP A 11 7.82 7.56 -3.96
N ILE A 12 7.82 6.79 -2.86
CA ILE A 12 7.71 5.31 -2.91
C ILE A 12 6.33 4.90 -3.42
N PHE A 13 5.25 5.47 -2.86
CA PHE A 13 3.90 5.14 -3.30
C PHE A 13 3.61 5.64 -4.72
N ASP A 14 4.14 6.81 -5.11
CA ASP A 14 4.05 7.31 -6.48
C ASP A 14 4.74 6.34 -7.46
N TYR A 15 5.89 5.78 -7.07
CA TYR A 15 6.59 4.78 -7.88
C TYR A 15 5.80 3.47 -7.98
N ILE A 16 5.29 2.95 -6.85
CA ILE A 16 4.45 1.74 -6.83
C ILE A 16 3.22 1.95 -7.72
N PHE A 17 2.54 3.09 -7.56
CA PHE A 17 1.42 3.49 -8.41
C PHE A 17 1.81 3.45 -9.89
N TYR A 18 2.91 4.13 -10.27
CA TYR A 18 3.36 4.19 -11.66
C TYR A 18 3.63 2.79 -12.24
N ARG A 19 4.29 1.90 -11.49
CA ARG A 19 4.60 0.55 -11.99
C ARG A 19 3.35 -0.31 -12.16
N ILE A 20 2.40 -0.21 -11.24
CA ILE A 20 1.13 -0.93 -11.38
C ILE A 20 0.34 -0.33 -12.54
N ALA A 21 0.23 0.99 -12.61
CA ALA A 21 -0.44 1.68 -13.70
C ALA A 21 0.19 1.33 -15.07
N GLU A 22 1.52 1.24 -15.19
CA GLU A 22 2.22 0.85 -16.42
C GLU A 22 1.82 -0.56 -16.88
N VAL A 23 1.66 -1.51 -15.95
CA VAL A 23 1.24 -2.89 -16.26
C VAL A 23 -0.23 -2.94 -16.68
N TYR A 24 -1.09 -2.22 -15.98
CA TYR A 24 -2.55 -2.24 -16.17
C TYR A 24 -3.05 -1.17 -17.14
N PHE A 25 -2.17 -0.35 -17.73
CA PHE A 25 -2.54 0.77 -18.60
C PHE A 25 -3.36 0.32 -19.81
N LYS A 26 -3.11 -0.89 -20.32
CA LYS A 26 -3.88 -1.47 -21.43
C LYS A 26 -5.35 -1.74 -21.08
N TRP A 27 -5.67 -1.88 -19.80
CA TRP A 27 -7.01 -2.22 -19.32
C TRP A 27 -7.73 -1.04 -18.66
N ASP A 28 -6.99 -0.16 -17.97
CA ASP A 28 -7.55 0.99 -17.23
C ASP A 28 -7.52 2.31 -18.00
N GLU A 29 -6.83 2.35 -19.14
CA GLU A 29 -6.51 3.56 -19.91
C GLU A 29 -5.98 4.68 -18.99
N ASN A 30 -6.49 5.91 -19.16
CA ASN A 30 -6.07 7.08 -18.37
C ASN A 30 -6.58 7.07 -16.93
N SER A 31 -7.50 6.18 -16.55
CA SER A 31 -8.10 6.21 -15.21
C SER A 31 -7.18 5.64 -14.12
N ALA A 32 -6.30 4.69 -14.50
CA ALA A 32 -5.41 3.96 -13.59
C ALA A 32 -6.11 3.44 -12.31
N SER A 33 -7.40 3.08 -12.43
CA SER A 33 -8.27 2.72 -11.31
C SER A 33 -7.73 1.52 -10.52
N THR A 34 -7.20 0.51 -11.20
CA THR A 34 -6.59 -0.67 -10.59
C THR A 34 -5.35 -0.29 -9.78
N ALA A 35 -4.53 0.64 -10.27
CA ALA A 35 -3.35 1.11 -9.54
C ALA A 35 -3.72 1.92 -8.29
N ILE A 36 -4.79 2.73 -8.37
CA ILE A 36 -5.35 3.45 -7.21
C ILE A 36 -5.78 2.46 -6.13
N ILE A 37 -6.57 1.45 -6.51
CA ILE A 37 -7.05 0.42 -5.60
C ILE A 37 -5.89 -0.37 -5.00
N ALA A 38 -4.91 -0.79 -5.81
CA ALA A 38 -3.77 -1.56 -5.34
C ALA A 38 -2.91 -0.79 -4.32
N VAL A 39 -2.69 0.51 -4.54
CA VAL A 39 -1.98 1.36 -3.58
C VAL A 39 -2.79 1.55 -2.29
N ALA A 40 -4.11 1.73 -2.39
CA ALA A 40 -4.97 1.80 -1.21
C ALA A 40 -4.96 0.49 -0.41
N MET A 41 -5.04 -0.65 -1.09
CA MET A 41 -4.92 -1.97 -0.45
C MET A 41 -3.58 -2.11 0.28
N LEU A 42 -2.48 -1.72 -0.37
CA LEU A 42 -1.15 -1.77 0.22
C LEU A 42 -1.06 -0.90 1.48
N GLN A 43 -1.57 0.34 1.43
CA GLN A 43 -1.59 1.24 2.58
C GLN A 43 -2.45 0.68 3.73
N THR A 44 -3.63 0.11 3.41
CA THR A 44 -4.49 -0.53 4.41
C THR A 44 -3.80 -1.72 5.07
N LEU A 45 -3.09 -2.56 4.31
CA LEU A 45 -2.35 -3.70 4.86
C LEU A 45 -1.23 -3.23 5.79
N ILE A 46 -0.42 -2.26 5.38
CA ILE A 46 0.65 -1.70 6.22
C ILE A 46 0.09 -1.14 7.54
N ILE A 47 -1.01 -0.39 7.49
CA ILE A 47 -1.67 0.15 8.70
C ILE A 47 -2.22 -0.99 9.57
N SER A 48 -2.78 -2.02 8.95
CA SER A 48 -3.29 -3.20 9.65
C SER A 48 -2.17 -3.98 10.34
N ASP A 49 -1.02 -4.15 9.70
CA ASP A 49 0.16 -4.81 10.28
C ASP A 49 0.70 -4.03 11.48
N ILE A 50 0.84 -2.70 11.35
CA ILE A 50 1.29 -1.84 12.45
C ILE A 50 0.30 -1.92 13.62
N THR A 51 -1.00 -1.79 13.34
CA THR A 51 -2.05 -1.86 14.36
C THR A 51 -2.08 -3.22 15.04
N GLY A 52 -2.01 -4.31 14.25
CA GLY A 52 -1.99 -5.68 14.76
C GLY A 52 -0.77 -5.95 15.62
N PHE A 53 0.41 -5.49 15.21
CA PHE A 53 1.63 -5.58 16.00
C PHE A 53 1.49 -4.84 17.34
N ILE A 54 0.99 -3.59 17.32
CA ILE A 54 0.77 -2.81 18.54
C ILE A 54 -0.21 -3.52 19.48
N LEU A 55 -1.33 -4.04 18.96
CA LEU A 55 -2.31 -4.75 19.79
C LEU A 55 -1.72 -6.00 20.44
N GLN A 56 -0.85 -6.75 19.75
CA GLN A 56 -0.18 -7.92 20.32
C GLN A 56 0.78 -7.58 21.47
N LEU A 57 1.26 -6.33 21.56
CA LEU A 57 2.11 -5.90 22.69
C LEU A 57 1.30 -5.72 23.99
N PHE A 58 0.00 -5.46 23.89
CA PHE A 58 -0.84 -5.11 25.04
C PHE A 58 -1.94 -6.14 25.35
N TYR A 59 -2.39 -6.91 24.36
CA TYR A 59 -3.56 -7.78 24.48
C TYR A 59 -3.26 -9.20 24.01
N LYS A 60 -3.87 -10.17 24.68
CA LYS A 60 -3.92 -11.56 24.22
C LYS A 60 -4.95 -11.69 23.10
N ARG A 61 -4.81 -12.72 22.26
CA ARG A 61 -5.74 -12.98 21.16
C ARG A 61 -7.19 -13.13 21.61
N ALA A 62 -7.44 -13.79 22.75
CA ALA A 62 -8.80 -13.95 23.26
C ALA A 62 -9.48 -12.59 23.52
N GLU A 63 -8.72 -11.60 23.98
CA GLU A 63 -9.21 -10.25 24.29
C GLU A 63 -9.44 -9.40 23.04
N THR A 64 -8.74 -9.68 21.94
CA THR A 64 -8.91 -8.97 20.67
C THR A 64 -10.04 -9.54 19.81
N MET A 65 -10.43 -10.80 20.01
CA MET A 65 -11.49 -11.46 19.25
C MET A 65 -12.84 -10.74 19.36
N GLN A 66 -13.17 -10.16 20.52
CA GLN A 66 -14.41 -9.39 20.72
C GLN A 66 -14.47 -8.13 19.85
N PHE A 67 -13.32 -7.57 19.44
CA PHE A 67 -13.24 -6.35 18.64
C PHE A 67 -13.17 -6.61 17.14
N VAL A 68 -13.17 -7.87 16.68
CA VAL A 68 -13.00 -8.22 15.26
C VAL A 68 -14.07 -7.58 14.37
N LYS A 69 -15.33 -7.53 14.82
CA LYS A 69 -16.41 -6.89 14.05
C LYS A 69 -16.16 -5.39 13.88
N THR A 70 -15.79 -4.71 14.97
CA THR A 70 -15.44 -3.29 14.96
C THR A 70 -14.21 -3.02 14.10
N ALA A 71 -13.17 -3.84 14.22
CA ALA A 71 -11.95 -3.73 13.43
C ALA A 71 -12.22 -3.91 11.92
N LYS A 72 -13.12 -4.83 11.54
CA LYS A 72 -13.54 -5.01 10.13
C LYS A 72 -14.22 -3.75 9.58
N ILE A 73 -15.12 -3.14 10.36
CA ILE A 73 -15.82 -1.91 9.94
C ILE A 73 -14.81 -0.77 9.80
N ILE A 74 -13.97 -0.54 10.81
CA ILE A 74 -12.93 0.50 10.78
C ILE A 74 -11.97 0.29 9.62
N GLY A 75 -11.49 -0.94 9.42
CA GLY A 75 -10.58 -1.29 8.32
C GLY A 75 -11.21 -1.06 6.94
N GLY A 76 -12.48 -1.45 6.76
CA GLY A 76 -13.24 -1.21 5.53
C GLY A 76 -13.44 0.28 5.25
N SER A 77 -13.84 1.07 6.27
CA SER A 77 -13.97 2.53 6.14
C SER A 77 -12.63 3.20 5.83
N LEU A 78 -11.54 2.77 6.47
CA LEU A 78 -10.20 3.26 6.20
C LEU A 78 -9.76 2.96 4.77
N PHE A 79 -10.03 1.75 4.27
CA PHE A 79 -9.74 1.39 2.89
C PHE A 79 -10.49 2.28 1.90
N LEU A 80 -11.79 2.51 2.09
CA LEU A 80 -12.57 3.40 1.23
C LEU A 80 -12.05 4.85 1.28
N LEU A 81 -11.68 5.34 2.46
CA LEU A 81 -11.06 6.65 2.62
C LEU A 81 -9.74 6.75 1.85
N LEU A 82 -8.88 5.74 1.94
CA LEU A 82 -7.61 5.70 1.22
C LEU A 82 -7.81 5.60 -0.30
N CYS A 83 -8.79 4.83 -0.76
CA CYS A 83 -9.18 4.81 -2.18
C CYS A 83 -9.58 6.21 -2.66
N PHE A 84 -10.41 6.93 -1.90
CA PHE A 84 -10.81 8.29 -2.23
C PHE A 84 -9.63 9.26 -2.26
N LEU A 85 -8.77 9.23 -1.24
CA LEU A 85 -7.58 10.09 -1.19
C LEU A 85 -6.59 9.79 -2.33
N ASN A 86 -6.37 8.51 -2.64
CA ASN A 86 -5.52 8.10 -3.75
C ASN A 86 -6.16 8.46 -5.10
N TYR A 87 -7.48 8.39 -5.22
CA TYR A 87 -8.18 8.87 -6.42
C TYR A 87 -7.93 10.35 -6.66
N LEU A 88 -8.10 11.20 -5.64
CA LEU A 88 -7.82 12.63 -5.74
C LEU A 88 -6.38 12.93 -6.14
N ARG A 89 -5.43 12.10 -5.67
CA ARG A 89 -4.00 12.25 -5.97
C ARG A 89 -3.61 11.76 -7.36
N TYR A 90 -4.15 10.63 -7.80
CA TYR A 90 -3.59 9.85 -8.91
C TYR A 90 -4.43 9.79 -10.18
N LYS A 91 -5.70 10.21 -10.16
CA LYS A 91 -6.64 10.12 -11.31
C LYS A 91 -6.07 10.60 -12.65
N SER A 92 -5.13 11.55 -12.64
CA SER A 92 -4.46 12.06 -13.85
C SER A 92 -2.93 12.04 -13.75
N ALA A 93 -2.37 11.43 -12.70
CA ALA A 93 -0.94 11.52 -12.41
C ALA A 93 -0.09 10.58 -13.29
N TYR A 94 -0.69 9.61 -13.98
CA TYR A 94 0.08 8.60 -14.72
C TYR A 94 1.06 9.22 -15.74
N ASN A 95 0.61 10.19 -16.54
CA ASN A 95 1.47 10.82 -17.55
C ASN A 95 2.61 11.62 -16.91
N ASP A 96 2.34 12.33 -15.82
CA ASP A 96 3.35 13.08 -15.07
C ASP A 96 4.40 12.16 -14.46
N LEU A 97 3.96 11.02 -13.92
CA LEU A 97 4.84 10.02 -13.34
C LEU A 97 5.63 9.26 -14.42
N LYS A 98 5.02 8.99 -15.58
CA LYS A 98 5.70 8.41 -16.73
C LYS A 98 6.83 9.32 -17.21
N THR A 99 6.61 10.62 -17.36
CA THR A 99 7.68 11.55 -17.78
C THR A 99 8.83 11.59 -16.77
N ARG A 100 8.55 11.44 -15.48
CA ARG A 100 9.57 11.35 -14.43
C ARG A 100 10.45 10.09 -14.53
N TRP A 101 9.88 8.95 -14.90
CA TRP A 101 10.56 7.65 -14.79
C TRP A 101 10.83 6.92 -16.12
N ILE A 102 10.39 7.46 -17.26
CA ILE A 102 10.61 6.86 -18.58
C ILE A 102 12.09 6.74 -18.96
N ASN A 103 12.92 7.68 -18.50
CA ASN A 103 14.35 7.75 -18.80
C ASN A 103 15.24 7.12 -17.70
N GLU A 104 14.69 6.27 -16.82
CA GLU A 104 15.51 5.61 -15.81
C GLU A 104 16.49 4.58 -16.43
N PRO A 105 17.74 4.50 -15.92
CA PRO A 105 18.67 3.46 -16.34
C PRO A 105 18.06 2.05 -16.17
N ILE A 106 18.30 1.16 -17.14
CA ILE A 106 17.71 -0.19 -17.19
C ILE A 106 17.96 -0.96 -15.88
N GLN A 107 19.16 -0.82 -15.32
CA GLN A 107 19.54 -1.46 -14.05
C GLN A 107 18.67 -0.95 -12.89
N ARG A 108 18.46 0.37 -12.79
CA ARG A 108 17.62 1.00 -11.77
C ARG A 108 16.15 0.57 -11.93
N ARG A 109 15.64 0.58 -13.16
CA ARG A 109 14.27 0.15 -13.47
C ARG A 109 14.01 -1.30 -13.03
N LYS A 110 14.97 -2.22 -13.30
CA LYS A 110 14.88 -3.63 -12.85
C LYS A 110 14.91 -3.75 -11.33
N MET A 111 15.84 -3.06 -10.67
CA MET A 111 15.98 -3.09 -9.21
C MET A 111 14.71 -2.58 -8.52
N LEU A 112 14.25 -1.38 -8.91
CA LEU A 112 13.06 -0.78 -8.32
C LEU A 112 11.79 -1.57 -8.64
N GLY A 113 11.69 -2.19 -9.83
CA GLY A 113 10.60 -3.11 -10.16
C GLY A 113 10.55 -4.32 -9.22
N LYS A 114 11.70 -4.94 -8.91
CA LYS A 114 11.78 -6.02 -7.91
C LYS A 114 11.36 -5.52 -6.52
N LEU A 115 11.80 -4.33 -6.13
CA LEU A 115 11.41 -3.73 -4.85
C LEU A 115 9.91 -3.45 -4.78
N THR A 116 9.26 -3.05 -5.86
CA THR A 116 7.80 -2.90 -5.92
C THR A 116 7.10 -4.24 -5.65
N ILE A 117 7.55 -5.32 -6.29
CA ILE A 117 6.98 -6.67 -6.06
C ILE A 117 7.19 -7.10 -4.61
N ILE A 118 8.40 -6.91 -4.07
CA ILE A 118 8.71 -7.22 -2.68
C ILE A 118 7.82 -6.40 -1.73
N ALA A 119 7.66 -5.10 -1.98
CA ALA A 119 6.81 -4.22 -1.19
C ALA A 119 5.34 -4.64 -1.22
N LEU A 120 4.85 -5.20 -2.33
CA LEU A 120 3.50 -5.75 -2.43
C LEU A 120 3.34 -7.05 -1.63
N ILE A 121 4.37 -7.89 -1.54
CA ILE A 121 4.31 -9.20 -0.89
C ILE A 121 4.52 -9.09 0.64
N ILE A 122 5.41 -8.21 1.10
CA ILE A 122 5.80 -8.11 2.52
C ILE A 122 4.58 -7.97 3.46
N PRO A 123 3.61 -7.07 3.21
CA PRO A 123 2.48 -6.90 4.13
C PRO A 123 1.60 -8.15 4.25
N TRP A 124 1.47 -8.94 3.18
CA TRP A 124 0.76 -10.22 3.25
C TRP A 124 1.48 -11.24 4.13
N ILE A 125 2.81 -11.29 4.03
CA ILE A 125 3.62 -12.17 4.88
C ILE A 125 3.49 -11.75 6.35
N ALA A 126 3.59 -10.44 6.63
CA ALA A 126 3.46 -9.89 7.97
C ALA A 126 2.09 -10.25 8.60
N LEU A 127 1.01 -10.08 7.86
CA LEU A 127 -0.34 -10.43 8.30
C LEU A 127 -0.46 -11.93 8.66
N ILE A 128 0.10 -12.82 7.83
CA ILE A 128 0.09 -14.27 8.10
C ILE A 128 0.90 -14.61 9.36
N VAL A 129 2.08 -14.00 9.52
CA VAL A 129 2.93 -14.20 10.68
C VAL A 129 2.23 -13.73 11.95
N LEU A 130 1.66 -12.53 11.96
CA LEU A 130 0.90 -11.98 13.09
C LEU A 130 -0.30 -12.86 13.45
N GLY A 131 -1.02 -13.39 12.45
CA GLY A 131 -2.15 -14.30 12.68
C GLY A 131 -1.75 -15.63 13.33
N ARG A 132 -0.51 -16.08 13.13
CA ARG A 132 0.06 -17.30 13.73
C ARG A 132 0.66 -17.05 15.11
N THR A 133 1.42 -15.97 15.30
CA THR A 133 2.09 -15.68 16.57
C THR A 133 1.11 -15.38 17.69
N GLY A 134 -0.06 -14.83 17.39
CA GLY A 134 -1.15 -14.67 18.36
C GLY A 134 -1.83 -15.98 18.78
N LEU A 135 -1.42 -17.17 18.31
CA LEU A 135 -1.97 -18.45 18.74
C LEU A 135 -1.39 -18.98 20.07
N LYS A 136 -0.34 -18.34 20.62
CA LYS A 136 0.20 -18.65 21.94
C LYS A 136 -0.44 -17.76 23.00
#